data_AF-K0RLB6-F1
#
_entry.id   AF-K0RLB6-F1
#
_cell.length_a   1.000
_cell.length_b   1.000
_cell.length_c   1.000
_cell.angle_alpha   90.00
_cell.angle_beta   90.00
_cell.angle_gamma   90.00
#
_symmetry.space_group_name_H-M   'P 1'
#
loop_
_entity.id
_entity.type
_entity.pdbx_description
1 polymer ?
#
loop_
_entity_poly.entity_id
_entity_poly.type
_entity_poly.pdbx_seq_one_letter_code
_entity_poly.pdbx_strand_id
1 'polypeptide(L)'
;MFLLPPVPGVPVYLSLGIVLPAQGHELMGWTGSIFYSVAIGLMLKLGASAMQQKLVGERLSHIVKVRQFVGINSRFIKAMRLVLEKDGLDLAKVCILIGGPDWPTSVLCGILRLPLLQIMLGTAPIVFLIMPTCMSGAFLYMAFLETDGNPDFPWSATVSTITLTLTAIVQFGSMIVAAYYVERASANSDDIAAIPDDLEVKEVDDEEEHLRRCYQTATQWEAMPWLPKISLGASLVFIVTSSYMVQLFSSYCFTPHTLTDSIAENLDGKVSNLFLPLGWVSVALFGVSCTLLFLFMTWGEKKALQLVNESRGSSRVAPDDIQVSAEGTEVRLHSYGLSSLSFDAFHNVDS
;
A
#
# COMPACT_ATOMS: atom_id res chain seq x y z
N MET A 1 14.94 4.62 9.49
CA MET A 1 14.28 3.78 8.47
C MET A 1 12.78 3.64 8.70
N PHE A 2 12.30 3.24 9.89
CA PHE A 2 10.86 3.07 10.15
C PHE A 2 9.95 4.27 9.84
N LEU A 3 10.46 5.52 9.90
CA LEU A 3 9.66 6.70 9.56
C LEU A 3 9.45 6.90 8.05
N LEU A 4 10.18 6.16 7.19
CA LEU A 4 10.11 6.27 5.75
C LEU A 4 9.00 5.35 5.21
N PRO A 5 8.04 5.88 4.41
CA PRO A 5 6.96 5.09 3.82
C PRO A 5 7.38 3.83 3.06
N PRO A 6 8.46 3.83 2.24
CA PRO A 6 8.78 2.69 1.39
C PRO A 6 9.54 1.56 2.11
N VAL A 7 9.94 1.74 3.38
CA VAL A 7 10.78 0.75 4.07
C VAL A 7 9.90 -0.15 4.95
N PRO A 8 9.69 -1.42 4.57
CA PRO A 8 8.95 -2.35 5.42
C PRO A 8 9.74 -2.68 6.69
N GLY A 9 9.02 -3.03 7.77
CA GLY A 9 9.64 -3.30 9.07
C GLY A 9 10.52 -4.55 9.11
N VAL A 10 10.13 -5.60 8.38
CA VAL A 10 10.82 -6.90 8.36
C VAL A 10 12.32 -6.78 7.99
N PRO A 11 12.71 -6.12 6.89
CA PRO A 11 14.12 -5.89 6.60
C PRO A 11 14.88 -5.17 7.72
N VAL A 12 14.25 -4.23 8.41
CA VAL A 12 14.91 -3.51 9.51
C VAL A 12 15.16 -4.44 10.69
N TYR A 13 14.21 -5.29 11.08
CA TYR A 13 14.41 -6.29 12.14
C TYR A 13 15.44 -7.35 11.74
N LEU A 14 15.46 -7.74 10.46
CA LEU A 14 16.44 -8.68 9.92
C LEU A 14 17.86 -8.08 10.00
N SER A 15 18.03 -6.82 9.57
CA SER A 15 19.30 -6.09 9.71
C SER A 15 19.72 -5.91 11.17
N LEU A 16 18.78 -5.61 12.07
CA LEU A 16 19.07 -5.57 13.52
C LEU A 16 19.53 -6.92 14.06
N GLY A 17 18.94 -8.02 13.55
CA GLY A 17 19.34 -9.39 13.85
C GLY A 17 20.72 -9.76 13.32
N ILE A 18 21.21 -9.10 12.28
CA ILE A 18 22.57 -9.31 11.75
C ILE A 18 23.58 -8.45 12.53
N VAL A 19 23.35 -7.14 12.57
CA VAL A 19 24.34 -6.15 13.02
C VAL A 19 24.62 -6.23 14.51
N LEU A 20 23.59 -6.37 15.35
CA LEU A 20 23.77 -6.35 16.80
C LEU A 20 24.38 -7.65 17.34
N PRO A 21 24.04 -8.86 16.86
CA PRO A 21 24.77 -10.07 17.20
C PRO A 21 26.20 -10.07 16.66
N ALA A 22 26.44 -9.58 15.44
CA ALA A 22 27.80 -9.49 14.90
C ALA A 22 28.74 -8.70 15.82
N GLN A 23 28.28 -7.58 16.37
CA GLN A 23 29.10 -6.73 17.24
C GLN A 23 29.02 -7.10 18.74
N GLY A 24 27.89 -7.64 19.19
CA GLY A 24 27.59 -7.79 20.61
C GLY A 24 27.84 -9.19 21.17
N HIS A 25 28.07 -10.20 20.32
CA HIS A 25 28.12 -11.59 20.77
C HIS A 25 29.31 -11.89 21.70
N GLU A 26 30.43 -11.18 21.54
CA GLU A 26 31.59 -11.32 22.45
C GLU A 26 31.29 -10.84 23.87
N LEU A 27 30.42 -9.83 24.02
CA LEU A 27 30.07 -9.25 25.32
C LEU A 27 28.91 -9.96 26.00
N MET A 28 27.86 -10.30 25.24
CA MET A 28 26.58 -10.79 25.78
C MET A 28 26.27 -12.25 25.43
N GLY A 29 27.13 -12.89 24.64
CA GLY A 29 26.84 -14.16 24.00
C GLY A 29 25.78 -14.01 22.90
N TRP A 30 25.68 -15.02 22.03
CA TRP A 30 24.73 -15.03 20.92
C TRP A 30 23.27 -14.83 21.35
N THR A 31 22.85 -15.54 22.39
CA THR A 31 21.48 -15.46 22.92
C THR A 31 21.20 -14.07 23.49
N GLY A 32 22.12 -13.53 24.29
CA GLY A 32 22.00 -12.18 24.86
C GLY A 32 21.91 -11.10 23.78
N SER A 33 22.74 -11.19 22.74
CA SER A 33 22.69 -10.24 21.62
C SER A 33 21.39 -10.35 20.82
N ILE A 34 20.85 -11.55 20.60
CA ILE A 34 19.55 -11.72 19.92
C ILE A 34 18.42 -11.10 20.73
N PHE A 35 18.34 -11.37 22.04
CA PHE A 35 17.32 -10.76 22.90
C PHE A 35 17.45 -9.24 22.94
N TYR A 36 18.68 -8.72 22.95
CA TYR A 36 18.94 -7.30 22.86
C TYR A 36 18.43 -6.72 21.52
N SER A 37 18.67 -7.39 20.39
CA SER A 37 18.11 -6.99 19.09
C SER A 37 16.58 -6.93 19.10
N VAL A 38 15.92 -7.90 19.72
CA VAL A 38 14.46 -7.93 19.83
C VAL A 38 13.94 -6.78 20.68
N ALA A 39 14.58 -6.50 21.82
CA ALA A 39 14.21 -5.38 22.69
C ALA A 39 14.36 -4.03 21.98
N ILE A 40 15.48 -3.82 21.29
CA ILE A 40 15.71 -2.61 20.48
C ILE A 40 14.72 -2.53 19.33
N GLY A 41 14.44 -3.63 18.64
CA GLY A 41 13.45 -3.71 17.57
C GLY A 41 12.05 -3.31 18.05
N LEU A 42 11.63 -3.81 19.20
CA LEU A 42 10.33 -3.46 19.80
C LEU A 42 10.28 -1.98 20.19
N MET A 43 11.34 -1.45 20.81
CA MET A 43 11.41 -0.03 21.19
C MET A 43 11.36 0.89 19.96
N LEU A 44 12.12 0.54 18.91
CA LEU A 44 12.12 1.28 17.64
C LEU A 44 10.75 1.23 16.97
N LYS A 45 10.09 0.08 16.96
CA LYS A 45 8.77 -0.08 16.36
C LYS A 45 7.71 0.75 17.08
N LEU A 46 7.60 0.62 18.41
CA LEU A 46 6.61 1.38 19.18
C LEU A 46 6.90 2.90 19.12
N GLY A 47 8.17 3.29 19.22
CA GLY A 47 8.57 4.69 19.07
C GLY A 47 8.24 5.24 17.68
N ALA A 48 8.52 4.49 16.62
CA ALA A 48 8.19 4.89 15.25
C ALA A 48 6.68 4.99 15.03
N SER A 49 5.90 4.01 15.49
CA SER A 49 4.43 4.05 15.36
C SER A 49 3.82 5.22 16.14
N ALA A 50 4.33 5.54 17.33
CA ALA A 50 3.90 6.72 18.09
C ALA A 50 4.21 8.03 17.33
N MET A 51 5.41 8.15 16.78
CA MET A 51 5.81 9.31 15.97
C MET A 51 4.98 9.43 14.68
N GLN A 52 4.76 8.32 13.97
CA GLN A 52 3.94 8.29 12.76
C GLN A 52 2.49 8.70 13.05
N GLN A 53 1.91 8.20 14.14
CA GLN A 53 0.56 8.57 14.54
C GLN A 53 0.45 10.06 14.91
N LYS A 54 1.33 10.56 15.77
CA LYS A 54 1.22 11.91 16.35
C LYS A 54 1.86 13.03 15.53
N LEU A 55 3.03 12.80 14.96
CA LEU A 55 3.74 13.83 14.21
C LEU A 55 3.32 13.90 12.75
N VAL A 56 2.91 12.77 12.16
CA VAL A 56 2.55 12.69 10.74
C VAL A 56 1.03 12.60 10.59
N GLY A 57 0.42 11.51 11.07
CA GLY A 57 -1.01 11.23 10.87
C GLY A 57 -1.93 12.33 11.39
N GLU A 58 -1.73 12.78 12.63
CA GLU A 58 -2.57 13.83 13.21
C GLU A 58 -2.41 15.17 12.46
N ARG A 59 -1.20 15.52 12.01
CA ARG A 59 -0.98 16.71 11.18
C ARG A 59 -1.64 16.59 9.82
N LEU A 60 -1.55 15.43 9.18
CA LEU A 60 -2.21 15.14 7.91
C LEU A 60 -3.74 15.13 8.03
N SER A 61 -4.28 14.84 9.22
CA SER A 61 -5.73 14.89 9.48
C SER A 61 -6.34 16.27 9.19
N HIS A 62 -5.57 17.35 9.23
CA HIS A 62 -6.08 18.69 8.95
C HIS A 62 -6.24 18.98 7.45
N ILE A 63 -5.71 18.13 6.56
CA ILE A 63 -5.73 18.35 5.11
C ILE A 63 -6.88 17.55 4.49
N VAL A 64 -7.91 18.24 3.99
CA VAL A 64 -9.12 17.62 3.38
C VAL A 64 -8.73 16.62 2.29
N LYS A 65 -7.85 17.00 1.36
CA LYS A 65 -7.36 16.11 0.28
C LYS A 65 -6.74 14.82 0.77
N VAL A 66 -6.07 14.84 1.93
CA VAL A 66 -5.48 13.63 2.51
C VAL A 66 -6.55 12.74 3.12
N ARG A 67 -7.52 13.32 3.84
CA ARG A 67 -8.67 12.58 4.37
C ARG A 67 -9.52 11.97 3.25
N GLN A 68 -9.68 12.70 2.16
CA GLN A 68 -10.34 12.25 0.94
C GLN A 68 -9.58 11.11 0.27
N PHE A 69 -8.27 11.26 0.05
CA PHE A 69 -7.42 10.23 -0.57
C PHE A 69 -7.43 8.92 0.23
N VAL A 70 -7.42 9.01 1.56
CA VAL A 70 -7.54 7.86 2.46
C VAL A 70 -8.94 7.23 2.40
N GLY A 71 -9.95 7.97 1.93
CA GLY A 71 -11.34 7.53 1.88
C GLY A 71 -11.96 7.48 3.28
N ILE A 72 -11.82 8.55 4.07
CA ILE A 72 -12.29 8.62 5.47
C ILE A 72 -13.78 8.27 5.63
N ASN A 73 -14.59 8.57 4.61
CA ASN A 73 -16.03 8.29 4.58
C ASN A 73 -16.38 6.89 4.05
N SER A 74 -15.39 6.13 3.55
CA SER A 74 -15.61 4.78 3.05
C SER A 74 -16.02 3.82 4.18
N ARG A 75 -16.86 2.83 3.84
CA ARG A 75 -17.27 1.79 4.79
C ARG A 75 -16.08 1.06 5.39
N PHE A 76 -15.05 0.80 4.58
CA PHE A 76 -13.84 0.12 5.01
C PHE A 76 -13.08 0.89 6.10
N ILE A 77 -12.83 2.20 5.90
CA ILE A 77 -12.11 3.02 6.89
C ILE A 77 -12.95 3.22 8.15
N LYS A 78 -14.27 3.41 8.03
CA LYS A 78 -15.18 3.48 9.18
C LYS A 78 -15.20 2.17 9.98
N ALA A 79 -15.22 1.02 9.30
CA ALA A 79 -15.13 -0.29 9.95
C ALA A 79 -13.78 -0.49 10.65
N MET A 80 -12.67 -0.10 10.01
CA MET A 80 -11.35 -0.12 10.66
C MET A 80 -11.32 0.78 11.89
N ARG A 81 -11.91 1.97 11.83
CA ARG A 81 -12.04 2.85 13.00
C ARG A 81 -12.76 2.16 14.14
N LEU A 82 -13.92 1.55 13.90
CA LEU A 82 -14.68 0.82 14.93
C LEU A 82 -13.85 -0.26 15.61
N VAL A 83 -13.09 -1.04 14.83
CA VAL A 83 -12.24 -2.11 15.37
C VAL A 83 -11.09 -1.55 16.20
N LEU A 84 -10.42 -0.51 15.69
CA LEU A 84 -9.25 0.08 16.33
C LEU A 84 -9.59 0.94 17.56
N GLU A 85 -10.81 1.45 17.65
CA GLU A 85 -11.30 2.29 18.74
C GLU A 85 -11.74 1.49 19.98
N LYS A 86 -12.00 0.18 19.85
CA LYS A 86 -12.30 -0.71 20.99
C LYS A 86 -11.22 -0.62 22.07
N ASP A 87 -11.59 -0.65 23.35
CA ASP A 87 -10.60 -0.64 24.43
C ASP A 87 -9.91 -2.01 24.60
N GLY A 88 -8.62 -1.99 24.95
CA GLY A 88 -7.84 -3.17 25.30
C GLY A 88 -7.24 -3.92 24.12
N LEU A 89 -6.84 -5.17 24.37
CA LEU A 89 -6.23 -6.09 23.41
C LEU A 89 -7.30 -6.94 22.71
N ASP A 90 -8.03 -6.33 21.78
CA ASP A 90 -8.93 -7.07 20.88
C ASP A 90 -8.12 -7.72 19.76
N LEU A 91 -8.41 -8.99 19.44
CA LEU A 91 -7.67 -9.75 18.42
C LEU A 91 -7.73 -9.06 17.06
N ALA A 92 -8.88 -8.51 16.66
CA ALA A 92 -9.01 -7.83 15.38
C ALA A 92 -8.15 -6.57 15.32
N LYS A 93 -8.11 -5.79 16.42
CA LYS A 93 -7.21 -4.63 16.53
C LYS A 93 -5.74 -5.05 16.37
N VAL A 94 -5.31 -6.08 17.10
CA VAL A 94 -3.92 -6.57 17.04
C VAL A 94 -3.57 -7.05 15.62
N CYS A 95 -4.47 -7.79 14.97
CA CYS A 95 -4.26 -8.25 13.60
C CYS A 95 -4.15 -7.08 12.61
N ILE A 96 -4.95 -6.02 12.73
CA ILE A 96 -4.82 -4.83 11.88
C ILE A 96 -3.46 -4.13 12.11
N LEU A 97 -3.08 -3.95 13.37
CA LEU A 97 -1.86 -3.20 13.73
C LEU A 97 -0.55 -3.94 13.41
N ILE A 98 -0.58 -5.26 13.32
CA ILE A 98 0.59 -6.11 13.00
C ILE A 98 0.59 -6.56 11.53
N GLY A 99 -0.58 -6.92 11.00
CA GLY A 99 -0.73 -7.40 9.63
C GLY A 99 -0.76 -6.29 8.59
N GLY A 100 -1.19 -5.08 8.99
CA GLY A 100 -1.19 -3.91 8.12
C GLY A 100 0.23 -3.39 7.86
N PRO A 101 0.46 -2.72 6.71
CA PRO A 101 1.75 -2.10 6.45
C PRO A 101 2.04 -1.01 7.50
N ASP A 102 3.21 -1.10 8.13
CA ASP A 102 3.59 -0.35 9.34
C ASP A 102 3.29 1.16 9.27
N TRP A 103 3.82 1.80 8.22
CA TRP A 103 3.72 3.24 8.02
C TRP A 103 2.27 3.70 7.77
N PRO A 104 1.56 3.20 6.73
CA PRO A 104 0.21 3.67 6.45
C PRO A 104 -0.77 3.33 7.58
N THR A 105 -0.59 2.20 8.28
CA THR A 105 -1.46 1.84 9.42
C THR A 105 -1.30 2.82 10.58
N SER A 106 -0.07 3.15 10.97
CA SER A 106 0.20 4.06 12.09
C SER A 106 -0.20 5.51 11.74
N VAL A 107 0.04 5.95 10.51
CA VAL A 107 -0.40 7.26 10.01
C VAL A 107 -1.92 7.34 9.98
N LEU A 108 -2.61 6.30 9.49
CA LEU A 108 -4.06 6.24 9.48
C LEU A 108 -4.65 6.34 10.89
N CYS A 109 -4.06 5.65 11.88
CA CYS A 109 -4.47 5.80 13.28
C CYS A 109 -4.40 7.27 13.76
N GLY A 110 -3.45 8.04 13.24
CA GLY A 110 -3.32 9.48 13.52
C GLY A 110 -4.36 10.32 12.78
N ILE A 111 -4.63 10.00 11.52
CA ILE A 111 -5.68 10.65 10.71
C ILE A 111 -7.05 10.45 11.37
N LEU A 112 -7.33 9.25 11.87
CA LEU A 112 -8.53 8.89 12.61
C LEU A 112 -8.56 9.41 14.06
N ARG A 113 -7.46 10.04 14.52
CA ARG A 113 -7.30 10.60 15.88
C ARG A 113 -7.53 9.58 17.01
N LEU A 114 -7.07 8.35 16.81
CA LEU A 114 -7.22 7.28 17.79
C LEU A 114 -6.32 7.49 19.03
N PRO A 115 -6.71 6.96 20.21
CA PRO A 115 -5.94 7.09 21.44
C PRO A 115 -4.59 6.34 21.35
N LEU A 116 -3.49 7.09 21.49
CA LEU A 116 -2.12 6.57 21.31
C LEU A 116 -1.83 5.33 22.16
N LEU A 117 -2.19 5.35 23.45
CA LEU A 117 -1.90 4.23 24.36
C LEU A 117 -2.59 2.93 23.93
N GLN A 118 -3.83 3.01 23.44
CA GLN A 118 -4.56 1.84 22.94
C GLN A 118 -3.93 1.27 21.67
N ILE A 119 -3.43 2.13 20.80
CA ILE A 119 -2.71 1.71 19.58
C ILE A 119 -1.37 1.07 19.95
N MET A 120 -0.60 1.69 20.84
CA MET A 120 0.68 1.12 21.28
C MET A 120 0.51 -0.23 21.97
N LEU A 121 -0.52 -0.36 22.82
CA LEU A 121 -0.87 -1.63 23.44
C LEU A 121 -1.25 -2.68 22.39
N GLY A 122 -2.08 -2.33 21.41
CA GLY A 122 -2.45 -3.22 20.31
C GLY A 122 -1.30 -3.58 19.37
N THR A 123 -0.27 -2.74 19.27
CA THR A 123 0.96 -3.01 18.49
C THR A 123 1.98 -3.83 19.27
N ALA A 124 1.96 -3.82 20.61
CA ALA A 124 2.94 -4.52 21.44
C ALA A 124 3.14 -6.02 21.13
N PRO A 125 2.11 -6.81 20.75
CA PRO A 125 2.28 -8.20 20.35
C PRO A 125 3.11 -8.40 19.07
N ILE A 126 3.53 -7.33 18.37
CA ILE A 126 4.47 -7.42 17.24
C ILE A 126 5.81 -8.06 17.63
N VAL A 127 6.13 -8.15 18.92
CA VAL A 127 7.28 -8.92 19.40
C VAL A 127 7.32 -10.36 18.86
N PHE A 128 6.15 -10.98 18.64
CA PHE A 128 6.04 -12.33 18.05
C PHE A 128 6.46 -12.38 16.58
N LEU A 129 6.54 -11.24 15.90
CA LEU A 129 7.09 -11.10 14.56
C LEU A 129 8.57 -10.68 14.59
N ILE A 130 8.91 -9.73 15.46
CA ILE A 130 10.29 -9.21 15.60
C ILE A 130 11.24 -10.34 16.01
N MET A 131 10.84 -11.16 16.98
CA MET A 131 11.66 -12.23 17.53
C MET A 131 12.16 -13.24 16.47
N PRO A 132 11.28 -13.91 15.70
CA PRO A 132 11.74 -14.82 14.65
C PRO A 132 12.50 -14.10 13.53
N THR A 133 12.20 -12.82 13.26
CA THR A 133 12.94 -12.05 12.24
C THR A 133 14.37 -11.75 12.68
N CYS A 134 14.57 -11.31 13.94
CA CYS A 134 15.90 -11.06 14.48
C CYS A 134 16.70 -12.35 14.62
N MET A 135 16.05 -13.47 14.98
CA MET A 135 16.68 -14.79 14.97
C MET A 135 17.14 -15.18 13.57
N SER A 136 16.30 -14.97 12.55
CA SER A 136 16.68 -15.23 11.16
C SER A 136 17.92 -14.46 10.73
N GLY A 137 17.99 -13.17 11.09
CA GLY A 137 19.16 -12.34 10.82
C GLY A 137 20.43 -12.82 11.54
N ALA A 138 20.30 -13.22 12.81
CA ALA A 138 21.43 -13.71 13.59
C ALA A 138 21.97 -15.04 13.04
N PHE A 139 21.07 -15.96 12.70
CA PHE A 139 21.45 -17.24 12.10
C PHE A 139 21.98 -17.09 10.68
N LEU A 140 21.47 -16.11 9.92
CA LEU A 140 22.03 -15.77 8.61
C LEU A 140 23.48 -15.29 8.76
N TYR A 141 23.75 -14.42 9.74
CA TYR A 141 25.11 -13.96 10.03
C TYR A 141 26.03 -15.12 10.44
N MET A 142 25.59 -15.98 11.36
CA MET A 142 26.34 -17.17 11.77
C MET A 142 26.65 -18.11 10.60
N ALA A 143 25.79 -18.18 9.58
CA ALA A 143 26.01 -19.03 8.41
C ALA A 143 27.17 -18.55 7.53
N PHE A 144 27.52 -17.26 7.61
CA PHE A 144 28.65 -16.69 6.91
C PHE A 144 29.96 -16.72 7.72
N LEU A 145 29.92 -17.19 8.97
CA LEU A 145 31.13 -17.39 9.76
C LEU A 145 31.80 -18.70 9.38
N GLU A 146 33.04 -18.60 8.92
CA GLU A 146 33.86 -19.73 8.51
C GLU A 146 35.24 -19.64 9.15
N THR A 147 35.72 -20.75 9.72
CA THR A 147 37.09 -20.93 10.18
C THR A 147 37.75 -22.01 9.33
N ASP A 148 38.90 -21.69 8.72
CA ASP A 148 39.65 -22.60 7.84
C ASP A 148 38.83 -23.18 6.67
N GLY A 149 37.90 -22.38 6.11
CA GLY A 149 37.04 -22.77 4.99
C GLY A 149 35.92 -23.75 5.36
N ASN A 150 35.71 -24.00 6.65
CA ASN A 150 34.58 -24.77 7.16
C ASN A 150 33.61 -23.83 7.90
N PRO A 151 32.29 -24.01 7.74
CA PRO A 151 31.31 -23.20 8.46
C PRO A 151 31.37 -23.48 9.97
N ASP A 152 31.46 -22.42 10.78
CA ASP A 152 31.47 -22.51 12.24
C ASP A 152 30.13 -23.05 12.77
N PHE A 153 29.04 -22.74 12.05
CA PHE A 153 27.67 -23.15 12.40
C PHE A 153 26.93 -23.77 11.20
N PRO A 154 27.14 -25.07 10.90
CA PRO A 154 26.55 -25.72 9.71
C PRO A 154 25.02 -25.72 9.68
N TRP A 155 24.37 -25.67 10.85
CA TRP A 155 22.91 -25.69 10.99
C TRP A 155 22.26 -24.31 10.82
N SER A 156 23.03 -23.22 10.92
CA SER A 156 22.50 -21.87 11.05
C SER A 156 21.74 -21.40 9.81
N ALA A 157 22.20 -21.72 8.61
CA ALA A 157 21.51 -21.39 7.36
C ALA A 157 20.08 -21.99 7.29
N THR A 158 19.93 -23.25 7.73
CA THR A 158 18.63 -23.94 7.77
C THR A 158 17.70 -23.28 8.78
N VAL A 159 18.20 -22.99 9.99
CA VAL A 159 17.39 -22.35 11.05
C VAL A 159 17.02 -20.91 10.68
N SER A 160 17.90 -20.18 9.98
CA SER A 160 17.59 -18.87 9.41
C SER A 160 16.40 -18.92 8.45
N THR A 161 16.39 -19.91 7.55
CA THR A 161 15.29 -20.13 6.60
C THR A 161 13.98 -20.48 7.31
N ILE A 162 14.03 -21.35 8.32
CA ILE A 162 12.85 -21.75 9.11
C ILE A 162 12.25 -20.54 9.83
N THR A 163 13.08 -19.75 10.51
CA THR A 163 12.64 -18.57 11.27
C THR A 163 12.12 -17.46 10.34
N LEU A 164 12.69 -17.29 9.15
CA LEU A 164 12.15 -16.39 8.13
C LEU A 164 10.79 -16.86 7.61
N THR A 165 10.62 -18.17 7.40
CA THR A 165 9.35 -18.75 6.97
C THR A 165 8.27 -18.57 8.03
N LEU A 166 8.60 -18.77 9.32
CA LEU A 166 7.70 -18.48 10.43
C LEU A 166 7.29 -17.00 10.47
N THR A 167 8.26 -16.10 10.25
CA THR A 167 7.99 -14.66 10.14
C THR A 167 6.99 -14.37 9.02
N ALA A 168 7.18 -14.97 7.84
CA ALA A 168 6.27 -14.79 6.71
C ALA A 168 4.86 -15.32 7.02
N ILE A 169 4.74 -16.49 7.66
CA ILE A 169 3.44 -17.05 8.07
C ILE A 169 2.73 -16.10 9.03
N VAL A 170 3.42 -15.56 10.03
CA VAL A 170 2.83 -14.60 10.99
C VAL A 170 2.41 -13.30 10.29
N GLN A 171 3.24 -12.77 9.40
CA GLN A 171 2.95 -11.54 8.65
C GLN A 171 1.74 -11.70 7.72
N PHE A 172 1.71 -12.76 6.91
CA PHE A 172 0.60 -12.99 5.98
C PHE A 172 -0.66 -13.47 6.69
N GLY A 173 -0.52 -14.33 7.71
CA GLY A 173 -1.63 -14.82 8.51
C GLY A 173 -2.35 -13.68 9.24
N SER A 174 -1.60 -12.76 9.85
CA SER A 174 -2.19 -11.58 10.50
C SER A 174 -2.93 -10.66 9.52
N MET A 175 -2.41 -10.50 8.29
CA MET A 175 -3.08 -9.71 7.24
C MET A 175 -4.43 -10.33 6.82
N ILE A 176 -4.48 -11.66 6.62
CA ILE A 176 -5.72 -12.37 6.26
C ILE A 176 -6.76 -12.23 7.38
N VAL A 177 -6.34 -12.44 8.63
CA VAL A 177 -7.22 -12.32 9.79
C VAL A 177 -7.72 -10.88 9.96
N ALA A 178 -6.85 -9.88 9.74
CA ALA A 178 -7.23 -8.47 9.74
C ALA A 178 -8.30 -8.18 8.68
N ALA A 179 -8.11 -8.63 7.44
CA ALA A 179 -9.06 -8.45 6.35
C ALA A 179 -10.43 -9.06 6.70
N TYR A 180 -10.45 -10.30 7.21
CA TYR A 180 -11.67 -10.97 7.66
C TYR A 180 -12.45 -10.15 8.71
N TYR A 181 -11.75 -9.62 9.72
CA TYR A 181 -12.41 -8.85 10.76
C TYR A 181 -12.91 -7.48 10.28
N VAL A 182 -12.16 -6.81 9.39
CA VAL A 182 -12.58 -5.54 8.81
C VAL A 182 -13.77 -5.74 7.87
N GLU A 183 -13.80 -6.81 7.08
CA GLU A 183 -14.93 -7.15 6.23
C GLU A 183 -16.17 -7.46 7.06
N ARG A 184 -16.03 -8.27 8.12
CA ARG A 184 -17.12 -8.57 9.03
C ARG A 184 -17.65 -7.32 9.73
N ALA A 185 -16.77 -6.40 10.13
CA ALA A 185 -17.18 -5.11 10.68
C ALA A 185 -17.85 -4.22 9.61
N SER A 186 -17.39 -4.30 8.36
CA SER A 186 -17.95 -3.57 7.20
C SER A 186 -19.35 -4.06 6.81
N ALA A 187 -19.68 -5.31 7.11
CA ALA A 187 -21.00 -5.90 6.88
C ALA A 187 -22.06 -5.40 7.88
N ASN A 188 -21.66 -4.89 9.05
CA ASN A 188 -22.60 -4.37 10.05
C ASN A 188 -22.98 -2.92 9.73
N SER A 189 -24.00 -2.73 8.89
CA SER A 189 -24.38 -1.42 8.35
C SER A 189 -24.76 -0.39 9.41
N ASP A 190 -25.33 -0.83 10.52
CA ASP A 190 -25.93 0.08 11.51
C ASP A 190 -24.85 0.81 12.32
N ASP A 191 -23.78 0.10 12.72
CA ASP A 191 -22.64 0.70 13.44
C ASP A 191 -21.85 1.66 12.53
N ILE A 192 -21.74 1.34 11.23
CA ILE A 192 -21.05 2.18 10.25
C ILE A 192 -21.86 3.45 9.95
N ALA A 193 -23.18 3.31 9.81
CA ALA A 193 -24.09 4.42 9.57
C ALA A 193 -24.15 5.38 10.77
N ALA A 194 -23.91 4.87 11.99
CA ALA A 194 -23.81 5.69 13.18
C ALA A 194 -22.56 6.60 13.18
N ILE A 195 -21.51 6.28 12.40
CA ILE A 195 -20.33 7.14 12.28
C ILE A 195 -20.64 8.29 11.30
N PRO A 196 -20.67 9.55 11.77
CA PRO A 196 -20.95 10.69 10.91
C PRO A 196 -19.90 10.84 9.80
N ASP A 197 -20.35 11.25 8.62
CA ASP A 197 -19.47 11.61 7.52
C ASP A 197 -18.66 12.88 7.85
N ASP A 198 -17.42 12.93 7.39
CA ASP A 198 -16.67 14.17 7.28
C ASP A 198 -17.28 15.01 6.16
N LEU A 199 -17.98 16.08 6.55
CA LEU A 199 -18.75 16.94 5.64
C LEU A 199 -17.84 17.64 4.61
N GLU A 200 -16.66 18.11 5.03
CA GLU A 200 -15.72 18.78 4.12
C GLU A 200 -15.25 17.81 3.02
N VAL A 201 -14.99 16.55 3.38
CA VAL A 201 -14.60 15.53 2.41
C VAL A 201 -15.78 15.14 1.52
N LYS A 202 -16.98 15.04 2.10
CA LYS A 202 -18.20 14.68 1.36
C LYS A 202 -18.55 15.72 0.29
N GLU A 203 -18.44 17.00 0.60
CA GLU A 203 -18.67 18.08 -0.38
C GLU A 203 -17.70 17.97 -1.57
N VAL A 204 -16.41 17.73 -1.31
CA VAL A 204 -15.41 17.55 -2.37
C VAL A 204 -15.63 16.26 -3.17
N ASP A 205 -16.00 15.16 -2.49
CA ASP A 205 -16.34 13.89 -3.14
C ASP A 205 -17.55 14.03 -4.06
N ASP A 206 -18.59 14.77 -3.64
CA ASP A 206 -19.80 15.02 -4.45
C ASP A 206 -19.46 15.85 -5.71
N GLU A 207 -18.59 16.86 -5.58
CA GLU A 207 -18.09 17.65 -6.72
C GLU A 207 -17.24 16.82 -7.69
N GLU A 208 -16.33 16.01 -7.17
CA GLU A 208 -15.49 15.12 -7.98
C GLU A 208 -16.28 13.98 -8.61
N GLU A 209 -17.31 13.46 -7.93
CA GLU A 209 -18.20 12.45 -8.50
C GLU A 209 -18.94 13.01 -9.70
N HIS A 210 -19.42 14.26 -9.62
CA HIS A 210 -20.04 14.94 -10.75
C HIS A 210 -19.05 15.09 -11.93
N LEU A 211 -17.83 15.54 -11.66
CA LEU A 211 -16.78 15.64 -12.68
C LEU A 211 -16.45 14.27 -13.28
N ARG A 212 -16.39 13.21 -12.46
CA ARG A 212 -16.12 11.84 -12.89
C ARG A 212 -17.23 11.31 -13.80
N ARG A 213 -18.50 11.60 -13.51
CA ARG A 213 -19.63 11.25 -14.40
C ARG A 213 -19.52 11.96 -15.75
N CYS A 214 -19.18 13.25 -15.75
CA CYS A 214 -18.91 13.99 -16.99
C CYS A 214 -17.70 13.44 -17.75
N TYR A 215 -16.62 13.07 -17.04
CA TYR A 215 -15.44 12.44 -17.63
C TYR A 215 -15.81 11.10 -18.27
N GLN A 216 -16.51 10.22 -17.55
CA GLN A 216 -16.98 8.94 -18.07
C GLN A 216 -17.81 9.12 -19.34
N THR A 217 -18.70 10.12 -19.36
CA THR A 217 -19.51 10.47 -20.53
C THR A 217 -18.64 10.96 -21.70
N ALA A 218 -17.67 11.85 -21.44
CA ALA A 218 -16.76 12.37 -22.45
C ALA A 218 -15.80 11.31 -23.02
N THR A 219 -15.43 10.31 -22.21
CA THR A 219 -14.51 9.24 -22.60
C THR A 219 -15.21 7.98 -23.09
N GLN A 220 -16.53 8.00 -23.30
CA GLN A 220 -17.22 6.87 -23.94
C GLN A 220 -16.62 6.62 -25.33
N TRP A 221 -16.43 5.34 -25.67
CA TRP A 221 -15.77 4.96 -26.93
C TRP A 221 -16.47 5.56 -28.16
N GLU A 222 -17.80 5.59 -28.16
CA GLU A 222 -18.59 6.14 -29.27
C GLU A 222 -18.46 7.67 -29.42
N ALA A 223 -18.39 8.39 -28.30
CA ALA A 223 -18.27 9.86 -28.28
C ALA A 223 -16.84 10.35 -28.53
N MET A 224 -15.85 9.47 -28.39
CA MET A 224 -14.44 9.86 -28.40
C MET A 224 -13.89 10.05 -29.84
N PRO A 225 -13.19 11.17 -30.12
CA PRO A 225 -12.55 11.39 -31.40
C PRO A 225 -11.37 10.43 -31.61
N TRP A 226 -10.94 10.29 -32.87
CA TRP A 226 -9.94 9.30 -33.27
C TRP A 226 -8.55 9.52 -32.65
N LEU A 227 -8.14 10.78 -32.41
CA LEU A 227 -6.82 11.11 -31.85
C LEU A 227 -6.61 10.54 -30.43
N PRO A 228 -7.49 10.80 -29.44
CA PRO A 228 -7.43 10.15 -28.13
C PRO A 228 -7.50 8.62 -28.19
N LYS A 229 -8.29 8.04 -29.11
CA LYS A 229 -8.37 6.58 -29.30
C LYS A 229 -7.02 5.99 -29.70
N ILE A 230 -6.35 6.60 -30.69
CA ILE A 230 -5.02 6.17 -31.12
C ILE A 230 -4.00 6.35 -29.99
N SER A 231 -4.03 7.49 -29.29
CA SER A 231 -3.12 7.74 -28.15
C SER A 231 -3.27 6.68 -27.06
N LEU A 232 -4.52 6.36 -26.69
CA LEU A 232 -4.82 5.35 -25.68
C LEU A 232 -4.36 3.96 -26.12
N GLY A 233 -4.68 3.56 -27.36
CA GLY A 233 -4.24 2.30 -27.94
C GLY A 233 -2.72 2.17 -28.02
N ALA A 234 -2.03 3.22 -28.49
CA ALA A 234 -0.57 3.25 -28.55
C ALA A 234 0.07 3.19 -27.15
N SER A 235 -0.50 3.89 -26.16
CA SER A 235 -0.02 3.83 -24.77
C SER A 235 -0.11 2.41 -24.22
N LEU A 236 -1.23 1.71 -24.47
CA LEU A 236 -1.45 0.34 -24.03
C LEU A 236 -0.45 -0.62 -24.68
N VAL A 237 -0.22 -0.52 -25.99
CA VAL A 237 0.76 -1.36 -26.69
C VAL A 237 2.17 -1.17 -26.11
N PHE A 238 2.58 0.08 -25.85
CA PHE A 238 3.91 0.35 -25.32
C PHE A 238 4.10 -0.13 -23.86
N ILE A 239 3.12 0.05 -22.98
CA ILE A 239 3.25 -0.43 -21.58
C ILE A 239 3.25 -1.95 -21.50
N VAL A 240 2.40 -2.62 -22.30
CA VAL A 240 2.34 -4.08 -22.38
C VAL A 240 3.66 -4.62 -22.93
N THR A 241 4.18 -4.03 -24.01
CA THR A 241 5.46 -4.43 -24.61
C THR A 241 6.62 -4.25 -23.62
N SER A 242 6.68 -3.10 -22.93
CA SER A 242 7.69 -2.85 -21.89
C SER A 242 7.64 -3.89 -20.76
N SER A 243 6.43 -4.21 -20.29
CA SER A 243 6.21 -5.17 -19.19
C SER A 243 6.66 -6.58 -19.57
N TYR A 244 6.22 -7.07 -20.73
CA TYR A 244 6.64 -8.40 -21.22
C TYR A 244 8.13 -8.46 -21.52
N MET A 245 8.73 -7.37 -21.98
CA MET A 245 10.17 -7.35 -22.23
C MET A 245 10.97 -7.52 -20.93
N VAL A 246 10.58 -6.85 -19.86
CA VAL A 246 11.19 -7.00 -18.53
C VAL A 246 10.94 -8.40 -17.95
N GLN A 247 9.73 -8.94 -18.11
CA GLN A 247 9.36 -10.21 -17.48
C GLN A 247 9.95 -11.43 -18.19
N LEU A 248 9.99 -11.43 -19.52
CA LEU A 248 10.48 -12.56 -20.32
C LEU A 248 11.99 -12.47 -20.61
N PHE A 249 12.56 -11.27 -20.65
CA PHE A 249 13.95 -11.03 -21.02
C PHE A 249 14.73 -10.28 -19.93
N SER A 250 14.39 -10.50 -18.64
CA SER A 250 15.02 -9.83 -17.51
C SER A 250 16.55 -9.88 -17.54
N SER A 251 17.15 -11.02 -17.92
CA SER A 251 18.60 -11.19 -18.04
C SER A 251 19.24 -10.34 -19.12
N TYR A 252 18.46 -9.92 -20.13
CA TYR A 252 18.89 -9.01 -21.19
C TYR A 252 18.54 -7.55 -20.88
N CYS A 253 17.70 -7.31 -19.88
CA CYS A 253 17.31 -5.98 -19.42
C CYS A 253 18.18 -5.47 -18.28
N PHE A 254 18.61 -6.35 -17.37
CA PHE A 254 19.31 -5.96 -16.14
C PHE A 254 20.56 -6.78 -15.86
N THR A 255 21.56 -6.11 -15.29
CA THR A 255 22.77 -6.75 -14.75
C THR A 255 22.45 -7.44 -13.42
N PRO A 256 22.95 -8.67 -13.15
CA PRO A 256 22.74 -9.36 -11.87
C PRO A 256 23.31 -8.55 -10.70
N HIS A 257 22.46 -8.19 -9.73
CA HIS A 257 22.85 -7.40 -8.57
C HIS A 257 22.08 -7.88 -7.33
N THR A 258 22.79 -8.25 -6.27
CA THR A 258 22.21 -8.77 -5.03
C THR A 258 22.26 -7.74 -3.89
N LEU A 259 21.49 -7.95 -2.82
CA LEU A 259 21.36 -7.00 -1.70
C LEU A 259 22.66 -6.78 -0.91
N THR A 260 23.62 -7.69 -1.02
CA THR A 260 24.93 -7.60 -0.36
C THR A 260 26.00 -6.95 -1.23
N ASP A 261 25.71 -6.71 -2.51
CA ASP A 261 26.68 -6.18 -3.46
C ASP A 261 26.83 -4.67 -3.29
N SER A 262 28.07 -4.19 -3.41
CA SER A 262 28.35 -2.76 -3.47
C SER A 262 28.10 -2.23 -4.88
N ILE A 263 27.41 -1.09 -5.00
CA ILE A 263 27.27 -0.35 -6.27
C ILE A 263 28.66 0.04 -6.82
N ALA A 264 29.62 0.30 -5.94
CA ALA A 264 30.98 0.66 -6.34
C ALA A 264 31.73 -0.51 -7.01
N GLU A 265 31.47 -1.74 -6.55
CA GLU A 265 32.21 -2.93 -6.99
C GLU A 265 31.51 -3.66 -8.13
N ASN A 266 30.17 -3.73 -8.12
CA ASN A 266 29.41 -4.52 -9.09
C ASN A 266 28.84 -3.67 -10.26
N LEU A 267 28.80 -2.33 -10.13
CA LEU A 267 28.25 -1.43 -11.16
C LEU A 267 29.20 -0.30 -11.58
N ASP A 268 30.50 -0.41 -11.27
CA ASP A 268 31.52 0.62 -11.52
C ASP A 268 31.12 2.01 -10.97
N GLY A 269 30.38 2.04 -9.86
CA GLY A 269 29.90 3.28 -9.24
C GLY A 269 28.79 4.01 -10.02
N LYS A 270 28.24 3.43 -11.09
CA LYS A 270 27.18 4.06 -11.91
C LYS A 270 25.91 3.20 -11.96
N VAL A 271 24.84 3.71 -11.37
CA VAL A 271 23.51 3.06 -11.38
C VAL A 271 22.98 2.82 -12.80
N SER A 272 23.40 3.61 -13.80
CA SER A 272 23.04 3.41 -15.20
C SER A 272 23.50 2.07 -15.78
N ASN A 273 24.56 1.47 -15.22
CA ASN A 273 25.10 0.18 -15.66
C ASN A 273 24.23 -1.00 -15.22
N LEU A 274 23.23 -0.75 -14.36
CA LEU A 274 22.22 -1.74 -14.05
C LEU A 274 21.36 -2.05 -15.28
N PHE A 275 21.16 -1.09 -16.17
CA PHE A 275 20.32 -1.22 -17.36
C PHE A 275 21.15 -1.60 -18.58
N LEU A 276 20.90 -2.81 -19.10
CA LEU A 276 21.41 -3.26 -20.39
C LEU A 276 20.68 -2.54 -21.54
N PRO A 277 21.13 -2.66 -22.81
CA PRO A 277 20.50 -1.97 -23.94
C PRO A 277 19.00 -2.24 -24.07
N LEU A 278 18.57 -3.50 -23.83
CA LEU A 278 17.15 -3.85 -23.85
C LEU A 278 16.40 -3.24 -22.65
N GLY A 279 17.07 -3.09 -21.50
CA GLY A 279 16.53 -2.38 -20.33
C GLY A 279 16.24 -0.91 -20.65
N TRP A 280 17.15 -0.23 -21.36
CA TRP A 280 16.93 1.16 -21.81
C TRP A 280 15.76 1.29 -22.79
N VAL A 281 15.61 0.35 -23.72
CA VAL A 281 14.43 0.31 -24.61
C VAL A 281 13.15 0.15 -23.79
N SER A 282 13.15 -0.68 -22.74
CA SER A 282 11.97 -0.87 -21.88
C SER A 282 11.60 0.42 -21.17
N VAL A 283 12.58 1.08 -20.56
CA VAL A 283 12.40 2.35 -19.86
C VAL A 283 11.87 3.44 -20.80
N ALA A 284 12.39 3.49 -22.03
CA ALA A 284 11.92 4.44 -23.05
C ALA A 284 10.46 4.17 -23.45
N LEU A 285 10.08 2.91 -23.72
CA LEU A 285 8.71 2.51 -24.03
C LEU A 285 7.75 2.85 -22.89
N PHE A 286 8.17 2.60 -21.65
CA PHE A 286 7.43 2.97 -20.45
C PHE A 286 7.21 4.50 -20.38
N GLY A 287 8.26 5.29 -20.58
CA GLY A 287 8.18 6.75 -20.56
C GLY A 287 7.27 7.33 -21.64
N VAL A 288 7.35 6.79 -22.87
CA VAL A 288 6.47 7.19 -23.98
C VAL A 288 5.02 6.82 -23.68
N SER A 289 4.77 5.62 -23.16
CA SER A 289 3.43 5.20 -22.74
C SER A 289 2.83 6.13 -21.69
N CYS A 290 3.59 6.45 -20.64
CA CYS A 290 3.16 7.39 -19.59
C CYS A 290 2.83 8.77 -20.18
N THR A 291 3.63 9.25 -21.13
CA THR A 291 3.41 10.55 -21.79
C THR A 291 2.12 10.54 -22.62
N LEU A 292 1.89 9.50 -23.41
CA LEU A 292 0.66 9.35 -24.21
C LEU A 292 -0.60 9.22 -23.35
N LEU A 293 -0.49 8.48 -22.24
CA LEU A 293 -1.58 8.34 -21.27
C LEU A 293 -1.88 9.67 -20.58
N PHE A 294 -0.84 10.44 -20.22
CA PHE A 294 -0.99 11.77 -19.65
C PHE A 294 -1.67 12.75 -20.62
N LEU A 295 -1.29 12.74 -21.89
CA LEU A 295 -1.96 13.54 -22.93
C LEU A 295 -3.44 13.15 -23.08
N PHE A 296 -3.75 11.86 -23.00
CA PHE A 296 -5.13 11.38 -23.02
C PHE A 296 -5.93 11.85 -21.79
N MET A 297 -5.37 11.70 -20.58
CA MET A 297 -6.01 12.11 -19.33
C MET A 297 -6.31 13.61 -19.32
N THR A 298 -5.32 14.44 -19.68
CA THR A 298 -5.49 15.90 -19.74
C THR A 298 -6.50 16.34 -20.79
N TRP A 299 -6.60 15.63 -21.92
CA TRP A 299 -7.65 15.87 -22.91
C TRP A 299 -9.04 15.53 -22.34
N GLY A 300 -9.17 14.37 -21.68
CA GLY A 300 -10.42 13.91 -21.08
C GLY A 300 -10.92 14.86 -19.99
N GLU A 301 -10.02 15.33 -19.11
CA GLU A 301 -10.35 16.31 -18.06
C GLU A 301 -10.85 17.63 -18.65
N LYS A 302 -10.16 18.15 -19.67
CA LYS A 302 -10.62 19.37 -20.37
C LYS A 302 -12.02 19.20 -20.96
N LYS A 303 -12.32 18.03 -21.51
CA LYS A 303 -13.65 17.73 -22.06
C LYS A 303 -14.71 17.58 -20.98
N ALA A 304 -14.38 16.92 -19.86
CA ALA A 304 -15.26 16.81 -18.71
C ALA A 304 -15.62 18.20 -18.14
N LEU A 305 -14.63 19.08 -17.99
CA LEU A 305 -14.85 20.45 -17.53
C LEU A 305 -15.72 21.29 -18.48
N GLN A 306 -15.59 21.09 -19.80
CA GLN A 306 -16.49 21.71 -20.77
C GLN A 306 -17.95 21.29 -20.54
N LEU A 307 -18.21 19.99 -20.38
CA LEU A 307 -19.55 19.46 -20.10
C LEU A 307 -20.14 19.97 -18.78
N VAL A 308 -19.32 20.07 -17.72
CA VAL A 308 -19.75 20.64 -16.43
C VAL A 308 -20.16 22.10 -16.59
N ASN A 309 -19.37 22.90 -17.32
CA ASN A 309 -19.66 24.31 -17.56
C ASN A 309 -20.92 24.52 -18.41
N GLU A 310 -21.14 23.68 -19.43
CA GLU A 310 -22.37 23.69 -20.24
C GLU A 310 -23.61 23.37 -19.38
N SER A 311 -23.51 22.37 -18.50
CA SER A 311 -24.58 21.98 -17.57
C SER A 311 -24.93 23.09 -16.58
N ARG A 312 -23.92 23.79 -16.04
CA ARG A 312 -24.09 24.95 -15.15
C ARG A 312 -24.64 26.18 -15.88
N GLY A 313 -24.25 26.39 -17.14
CA GLY A 313 -24.74 27.47 -17.98
C GLY A 313 -26.21 27.32 -18.37
N SER A 314 -26.64 26.08 -18.68
CA SER A 314 -28.03 25.77 -19.00
C SER A 314 -28.96 25.93 -17.78
N SER A 315 -28.48 25.64 -16.57
CA SER A 315 -29.23 25.79 -15.31
C SER A 315 -29.46 27.25 -14.88
N ARG A 316 -28.74 28.24 -15.45
CA ARG A 316 -28.90 29.67 -15.14
C ARG A 316 -29.90 30.40 -16.06
N VAL A 317 -30.44 29.74 -17.09
CA VAL A 317 -31.28 30.38 -18.13
C VAL A 317 -32.77 30.00 -18.03
N ALA A 318 -33.21 29.32 -16.97
CA ALA A 318 -34.64 29.03 -16.78
C ALA A 318 -35.22 29.64 -15.48
N PRO A 319 -35.73 30.88 -15.51
CA PRO A 319 -36.99 31.20 -14.88
C PRO A 319 -38.09 30.97 -15.91
N ASP A 320 -38.71 29.80 -15.90
CA ASP A 320 -40.16 29.61 -16.12
C ASP A 320 -40.47 28.12 -16.25
N ASP A 321 -41.53 27.73 -15.55
CA ASP A 321 -42.24 26.45 -15.57
C ASP A 321 -41.57 25.22 -14.93
N ILE A 322 -41.58 25.19 -13.59
CA ILE A 322 -41.74 23.93 -12.84
C ILE A 322 -43.15 23.92 -12.23
N GLN A 323 -44.11 23.38 -12.99
CA GLN A 323 -45.26 22.72 -12.40
C GLN A 323 -44.79 21.39 -11.84
N VAL A 324 -44.85 21.27 -10.51
CA VAL A 324 -44.70 20.00 -9.80
C VAL A 324 -45.95 19.15 -10.12
N SER A 325 -45.80 18.14 -10.98
CA SER A 325 -46.71 17.00 -11.02
C SER A 325 -45.93 15.77 -10.58
N ALA A 326 -46.29 15.27 -9.41
CA ALA A 326 -45.86 13.99 -8.90
C ALA A 326 -46.53 12.88 -9.72
N GLU A 327 -45.74 12.06 -10.40
CA GLU A 327 -46.15 10.70 -10.70
C GLU A 327 -44.92 9.80 -10.79
N GLY A 328 -44.95 8.75 -9.97
CA GLY A 328 -43.84 7.83 -9.79
C GLY A 328 -43.60 7.00 -11.03
N THR A 329 -42.33 6.82 -11.36
CA THR A 329 -41.90 5.65 -12.12
C THR A 329 -40.56 5.20 -11.55
N GLU A 330 -40.64 4.05 -10.90
CA GLU A 330 -39.55 3.29 -10.31
C GLU A 330 -38.57 2.87 -11.42
N VAL A 331 -37.47 3.61 -11.59
CA VAL A 331 -36.38 3.18 -12.46
C VAL A 331 -35.41 2.34 -11.63
N ARG A 332 -35.54 1.02 -11.75
CA ARG A 332 -34.55 0.04 -11.28
C ARG A 332 -33.18 0.35 -11.88
N LEU A 333 -32.30 0.94 -11.08
CA LEU A 333 -30.87 0.97 -11.36
C LEU A 333 -30.29 -0.40 -11.03
N HIS A 334 -29.99 -1.18 -12.08
CA HIS A 334 -29.03 -2.27 -11.97
C HIS A 334 -27.66 -1.63 -11.69
N SER A 335 -27.24 -1.66 -10.42
CA SER A 335 -25.87 -1.37 -10.03
C SER A 335 -24.97 -2.51 -10.53
N TYR A 336 -24.38 -2.35 -11.70
CA TYR A 336 -23.21 -3.14 -12.06
C TYR A 336 -21.99 -2.47 -11.43
N GLY A 337 -21.40 -3.20 -10.49
CA GLY A 337 -20.34 -2.76 -9.61
C GLY A 337 -19.04 -2.46 -10.35
N LEU A 338 -18.33 -1.47 -9.82
CA LEU A 338 -16.92 -1.20 -10.06
C LEU A 338 -16.14 -1.24 -8.74
N SER A 339 -16.60 -2.07 -7.81
CA SER A 339 -15.92 -2.42 -6.56
C SER A 339 -15.32 -3.84 -6.58
N SER A 340 -15.13 -4.46 -7.75
CA SER A 340 -14.55 -5.80 -7.90
C SER A 340 -13.24 -5.87 -8.72
N LEU A 341 -12.56 -4.75 -8.96
CA LEU A 341 -11.20 -4.79 -9.52
C LEU A 341 -10.15 -4.88 -8.40
N SER A 342 -10.26 -5.93 -7.58
CA SER A 342 -9.16 -6.53 -6.82
C SER A 342 -9.69 -7.78 -6.09
N PHE A 343 -9.76 -8.93 -6.78
CA PHE A 343 -9.48 -10.30 -6.25
C PHE A 343 -9.86 -11.47 -7.20
N ASP A 344 -10.51 -11.25 -8.35
CA ASP A 344 -10.98 -12.36 -9.21
C ASP A 344 -9.95 -12.93 -10.21
N ALA A 345 -8.64 -12.77 -9.96
CA ALA A 345 -7.58 -13.34 -10.81
C ALA A 345 -7.09 -14.74 -10.36
N PHE A 346 -7.68 -15.34 -9.32
CA PHE A 346 -7.30 -16.67 -8.82
C PHE A 346 -8.51 -17.58 -8.61
N HIS A 347 -9.28 -17.85 -9.67
CA HIS A 347 -10.10 -19.09 -9.77
C HIS A 347 -10.48 -19.33 -11.22
N ASN A 348 -9.55 -19.89 -11.99
CA ASN A 348 -9.86 -20.75 -13.14
C ASN A 348 -8.60 -21.53 -13.53
N VAL A 349 -8.29 -22.55 -12.72
CA VAL A 349 -7.52 -23.71 -13.14
C VAL A 349 -8.30 -24.90 -12.62
N ASP A 350 -9.07 -25.53 -13.53
CA ASP A 350 -9.41 -26.96 -13.51
C ASP A 350 -10.16 -27.30 -14.80
N SER A 351 -9.38 -27.66 -15.82
CA SER A 351 -9.69 -28.68 -16.83
C SER A 351 -8.42 -29.06 -17.57
#